data_AF-A0A9P1MAP2-F1
#
_entry.id   AF-A0A9P1MAP2-F1
#
_cell.length_a   1.000
_cell.length_b   1.000
_cell.length_c   1.000
_cell.angle_alpha   90.00
_cell.angle_beta   90.00
_cell.angle_gamma   90.00
#
_symmetry.space_group_name_H-M   'P 1'
#
loop_
_entity.id
_entity.type
_entity.pdbx_description
1 polymer ?
#
loop_
_entity_poly.entity_id
_entity_poly.type
_entity_poly.pdbx_seq_one_letter_code
_entity_poly.pdbx_strand_id
1 'polypeptide(L)'
;MALPLKVKVSLRDSWENKEAPVHRSLARLEGIIGYKASLDPDWPVLHAALGGYYSDKANFVPATAGCVSAWCDAFSQLLEDPSHEAWTEAVLEKLTEAGSRLKLILEVSRDENVSTSWNKERGAFIITLPNSRVTNPLANTPVFQAHLLSAIQDDEPVRTVPIFDSAGGAGDDWAAVEVAPTAQNFSAGPIPTAGPSTSAPRASVEYFPDINTLPRPDDLLQRPLTTS
;
A
#
# COMPACT_ATOMS: atom_id res chain seq x y z
N MET A 1 8.20 22.53 -10.13
CA MET A 1 7.14 22.74 -11.13
C MET A 1 6.06 23.64 -10.55
N ALA A 2 5.43 24.52 -11.33
CA ALA A 2 4.43 25.47 -10.83
C ALA A 2 3.02 24.84 -10.81
N LEU A 3 2.31 24.95 -9.69
CA LEU A 3 0.91 24.50 -9.58
C LEU A 3 -0.05 25.41 -10.38
N PRO A 4 -1.09 24.85 -11.04
CA PRO A 4 -2.14 25.64 -11.67
C PRO A 4 -2.87 26.55 -10.68
N LEU A 5 -3.36 27.72 -11.14
CA LEU A 5 -4.01 28.71 -10.27
C LEU A 5 -5.21 28.12 -9.50
N LYS A 6 -6.03 27.30 -10.15
CA LYS A 6 -7.17 26.63 -9.49
C LYS A 6 -6.74 25.73 -8.33
N VAL A 7 -5.61 25.03 -8.49
CA VAL A 7 -5.06 24.16 -7.44
C VAL A 7 -4.53 25.00 -6.28
N LYS A 8 -3.88 26.13 -6.56
CA LYS A 8 -3.40 27.05 -5.51
C LYS A 8 -4.56 27.66 -4.70
N VAL A 9 -5.64 28.07 -5.37
CA VAL A 9 -6.84 28.58 -4.69
C VAL A 9 -7.46 27.47 -3.83
N SER A 10 -7.60 26.27 -4.38
CA SER A 10 -8.13 25.13 -3.63
C SER A 10 -7.25 24.73 -2.45
N LEU A 11 -5.92 24.85 -2.57
CA LEU A 11 -4.96 24.67 -1.49
C LEU A 11 -5.21 25.66 -0.35
N ARG A 12 -5.30 26.95 -0.68
CA ARG A 12 -5.59 27.99 0.31
C ARG A 12 -6.89 27.72 1.05
N ASP A 13 -7.95 27.37 0.31
CA ASP A 13 -9.30 27.27 0.86
C ASP A 13 -9.53 25.95 1.64
N SER A 14 -8.91 24.84 1.21
CA SER A 14 -9.20 23.49 1.73
C SER A 14 -8.06 22.85 2.53
N TRP A 15 -6.83 23.37 2.43
CA TRP A 15 -5.67 22.84 3.15
C TRP A 15 -4.98 23.87 4.04
N GLU A 16 -4.68 25.08 3.56
CA GLU A 16 -3.97 26.08 4.38
C GLU A 16 -4.89 26.77 5.38
N ASN A 17 -6.19 26.80 5.10
CA ASN A 17 -7.19 27.28 6.03
C ASN A 17 -7.21 26.40 7.29
N LYS A 18 -6.84 26.96 8.44
CA LYS A 18 -6.82 26.25 9.74
C LYS A 18 -8.20 25.77 10.20
N GLU A 19 -9.28 26.34 9.66
CA GLU A 19 -10.65 25.90 9.92
C GLU A 19 -11.10 24.75 9.02
N ALA A 20 -10.25 24.33 8.06
CA ALA A 20 -10.56 23.23 7.16
C ALA A 20 -10.77 21.91 7.93
N PRO A 21 -11.65 21.01 7.43
CA PRO A 21 -11.95 19.75 8.10
C PRO A 21 -10.73 18.90 8.45
N VAL A 22 -9.69 18.92 7.59
CA VAL A 22 -8.45 18.16 7.81
C VAL A 22 -7.76 18.54 9.10
N HIS A 23 -7.62 19.84 9.40
CA HIS A 23 -6.99 20.31 10.63
C HIS A 23 -7.80 19.98 11.87
N ARG A 24 -9.14 19.96 11.75
CA ARG A 24 -10.01 19.56 12.86
C ARG A 24 -9.85 18.07 13.18
N SER A 25 -9.83 17.20 12.18
CA SER A 25 -9.61 15.76 12.37
C SER A 25 -8.19 15.49 12.90
N LEU A 26 -7.18 16.20 12.39
CA LEU A 26 -5.80 16.07 12.87
C LEU A 26 -5.66 16.51 14.33
N ALA A 27 -6.24 17.67 14.69
CA ALA A 27 -6.21 18.18 16.06
C ALA A 27 -6.96 17.28 17.05
N ARG A 28 -8.06 16.65 16.64
CA ARG A 28 -8.75 15.64 17.45
C ARG A 28 -7.81 14.45 17.70
N LEU A 29 -7.18 13.93 16.65
CA LEU A 29 -6.26 12.81 16.76
C LEU A 29 -5.05 13.14 17.66
N GLU A 30 -4.48 14.35 17.55
CA GLU A 30 -3.45 14.85 18.50
C GLU A 30 -3.95 14.84 19.94
N GLY A 31 -5.20 15.25 20.17
CA GLY A 31 -5.82 15.26 21.50
C GLY A 31 -6.00 13.87 22.10
N ILE A 32 -6.25 12.86 21.27
CA ILE A 32 -6.40 11.45 21.69
C ILE A 32 -5.03 10.82 21.98
N ILE A 33 -4.08 10.97 21.05
CA ILE A 33 -2.75 10.34 21.15
C ILE A 33 -1.85 11.05 22.17
N GLY A 34 -2.04 12.36 22.38
CA GLY A 34 -1.18 13.18 23.23
C GLY A 34 0.14 13.60 22.58
N TYR A 35 0.33 13.30 21.28
CA TYR A 35 1.50 13.69 20.50
C TYR A 35 1.14 14.64 19.37
N LYS A 36 2.13 15.44 18.94
CA LYS A 36 1.98 16.34 17.79
C LYS A 36 1.94 15.52 16.49
N ALA A 37 1.05 15.92 15.59
CA ALA A 37 0.92 15.33 14.26
C ALA A 37 1.53 16.26 13.20
N SER A 38 2.28 15.69 12.27
CA SER A 38 2.91 16.43 11.16
C SER A 38 2.57 15.78 9.82
N LEU A 39 2.08 16.60 8.89
CA LEU A 39 1.76 16.19 7.53
C LEU A 39 2.06 17.34 6.57
N ASP A 40 3.07 17.16 5.72
CA ASP A 40 3.51 18.13 4.73
C ASP A 40 3.46 17.50 3.33
N PRO A 41 2.30 17.53 2.65
CA PRO A 41 2.16 16.93 1.33
C PRO A 41 2.95 17.72 0.27
N ASP A 42 3.66 17.01 -0.60
CA ASP A 42 4.25 17.61 -1.80
C ASP A 42 3.17 17.78 -2.88
N TRP A 43 2.45 18.90 -2.81
CA TRP A 43 1.36 19.22 -3.74
C TRP A 43 1.76 19.22 -5.22
N PRO A 44 2.93 19.78 -5.62
CA PRO A 44 3.43 19.62 -6.99
C PRO A 44 3.55 18.17 -7.46
N VAL A 45 4.13 17.28 -6.64
CA VAL A 45 4.30 15.86 -6.97
C VAL A 45 2.94 15.15 -7.02
N LEU A 46 2.09 15.37 -6.03
CA LEU A 46 0.75 14.77 -5.99
C LEU A 46 -0.11 15.24 -7.18
N HIS A 47 -0.04 16.52 -7.55
CA HIS A 47 -0.76 17.05 -8.71
C HIS A 47 -0.21 16.48 -10.03
N ALA A 48 1.11 16.26 -10.14
CA ALA A 48 1.68 15.64 -11.34
C ALA A 48 1.20 14.18 -11.51
N ALA A 49 1.09 13.43 -10.41
CA ALA A 49 0.68 12.03 -10.44
C ALA A 49 -0.84 11.85 -10.56
N LEU A 50 -1.63 12.60 -9.80
CA LEU A 50 -3.08 12.42 -9.68
C LEU A 50 -3.89 13.42 -10.50
N GLY A 51 -3.31 14.58 -10.81
CA GLY A 51 -4.05 15.70 -11.40
C GLY A 51 -4.79 15.30 -12.67
N GLY A 52 -4.22 14.43 -13.52
CA GLY A 52 -4.84 13.95 -14.76
C GLY A 52 -6.22 13.31 -14.59
N TYR A 53 -6.48 12.66 -13.46
CA TYR A 53 -7.72 11.93 -13.17
C TYR A 53 -8.85 12.82 -12.67
N TYR A 54 -8.54 14.03 -12.22
CA TYR A 54 -9.53 15.02 -11.80
C TYR A 54 -9.95 15.87 -13.00
N SER A 55 -11.19 15.69 -13.44
CA SER A 55 -11.82 16.53 -14.49
C SER A 55 -11.84 18.01 -14.07
N ASP A 56 -12.18 18.27 -12.80
CA ASP A 56 -12.02 19.57 -12.17
C ASP A 56 -10.82 19.59 -11.22
N LYS A 57 -9.80 20.39 -11.58
CA LYS A 57 -8.59 20.57 -10.76
C LYS A 57 -8.87 21.25 -9.42
N ALA A 58 -10.01 21.93 -9.28
CA ALA A 58 -10.42 22.49 -7.99
C ALA A 58 -10.79 21.39 -6.98
N ASN A 59 -11.22 20.21 -7.43
CA ASN A 59 -11.63 19.08 -6.58
C ASN A 59 -10.48 18.16 -6.15
N PHE A 60 -9.28 18.33 -6.70
CA PHE A 60 -8.11 17.53 -6.36
C PHE A 60 -7.68 17.71 -4.89
N VAL A 61 -7.50 18.96 -4.45
CA VAL A 61 -7.08 19.25 -3.07
C VAL A 61 -8.16 18.85 -2.05
N PRO A 62 -9.45 19.19 -2.21
CA PRO A 62 -10.49 18.82 -1.25
C PRO A 62 -10.67 17.31 -1.16
N ALA A 63 -10.55 16.57 -2.26
CA ALA A 63 -10.58 15.11 -2.23
C ALA A 63 -9.38 14.53 -1.45
N THR A 64 -8.18 15.05 -1.69
CA THR A 64 -6.96 14.63 -0.97
C THR A 64 -7.07 14.95 0.52
N ALA A 65 -7.47 16.18 0.85
CA ALA A 65 -7.69 16.63 2.23
C ALA A 65 -8.76 15.79 2.93
N GLY A 66 -9.85 15.49 2.23
CA GLY A 66 -10.90 14.62 2.73
C GLY A 66 -10.39 13.22 3.03
N CYS A 67 -9.52 12.65 2.19
CA CYS A 67 -8.94 11.31 2.43
C CYS A 67 -8.13 11.30 3.72
N VAL A 68 -7.33 12.35 3.96
CA VAL A 68 -6.59 12.52 5.21
C VAL A 68 -7.56 12.67 6.39
N SER A 69 -8.61 13.48 6.27
CA SER A 69 -9.65 13.58 7.31
C SER A 69 -10.26 12.22 7.64
N ALA A 70 -10.69 11.47 6.62
CA ALA A 70 -11.29 10.15 6.79
C ALA A 70 -10.33 9.16 7.45
N TRP A 71 -9.04 9.23 7.11
CA TRP A 71 -7.99 8.45 7.75
C TRP A 71 -7.82 8.83 9.23
N CYS A 72 -7.76 10.13 9.56
CA CYS A 72 -7.67 10.60 10.94
C CYS A 72 -8.90 10.21 11.76
N ASP A 73 -10.09 10.29 11.17
CA ASP A 73 -11.34 9.90 11.82
C ASP A 73 -11.40 8.38 12.05
N ALA A 74 -10.97 7.57 11.06
CA ALA A 74 -10.84 6.12 11.19
C ALA A 74 -9.87 5.73 12.32
N PHE A 75 -8.72 6.40 12.39
CA PHE A 75 -7.73 6.16 13.44
C PHE A 75 -8.25 6.57 14.82
N SER A 76 -8.87 7.74 14.92
CA SER A 76 -9.49 8.20 16.17
C SER A 76 -10.52 7.19 16.68
N GLN A 77 -11.38 6.67 15.80
CA GLN A 77 -12.38 5.66 16.16
C GLN A 77 -11.76 4.37 16.69
N LEU A 78 -10.65 3.91 16.11
CA LEU A 78 -9.95 2.72 16.60
C LEU A 78 -9.28 2.95 17.95
N LEU A 79 -8.67 4.13 18.16
CA LEU A 79 -8.00 4.46 19.42
C LEU A 79 -8.98 4.64 20.59
N GLU A 80 -10.17 5.16 20.31
CA GLU A 80 -11.22 5.39 21.30
C GLU A 80 -12.05 4.12 21.60
N ASP A 81 -11.92 3.06 20.78
CA ASP A 81 -12.65 1.81 20.97
C ASP A 81 -11.95 0.91 22.00
N PRO A 82 -12.56 0.63 23.16
CA PRO A 82 -11.97 -0.22 24.19
C PRO A 82 -11.73 -1.66 23.71
N SER A 83 -12.39 -2.10 22.64
CA SER A 83 -12.18 -3.41 22.01
C SER A 83 -10.78 -3.55 21.42
N HIS A 84 -10.11 -2.43 21.12
CA HIS A 84 -8.79 -2.38 20.47
C HIS A 84 -7.68 -1.90 21.43
N GLU A 85 -7.87 -1.96 22.75
CA GLU A 85 -6.91 -1.46 23.76
C GLU A 85 -5.48 -2.00 23.54
N ALA A 86 -5.32 -3.31 23.31
CA ALA A 86 -4.00 -3.90 23.07
C ALA A 86 -3.31 -3.38 21.80
N TRP A 87 -4.10 -3.09 20.74
CA TRP A 87 -3.57 -2.48 19.53
C TRP A 87 -3.22 -1.01 19.75
N THR A 88 -4.04 -0.28 20.51
CA THR A 88 -3.77 1.12 20.89
C THR A 88 -2.46 1.26 21.65
N GLU A 89 -2.20 0.39 22.62
CA GLU A 89 -0.92 0.39 23.35
C GLU A 89 0.27 0.13 22.40
N ALA A 90 0.15 -0.84 21.48
CA ALA A 90 1.20 -1.13 20.49
C ALA A 90 1.46 0.06 19.54
N VAL A 91 0.42 0.78 19.13
CA VAL A 91 0.54 2.03 18.36
C VAL A 91 1.30 3.09 19.15
N LEU A 92 0.93 3.32 20.41
CA LEU A 92 1.55 4.35 21.25
C LEU A 92 3.02 4.03 21.55
N GLU A 93 3.35 2.76 21.74
CA GLU A 93 4.74 2.29 21.85
C GLU A 93 5.53 2.61 20.57
N LYS A 94 5.01 2.26 19.39
CA LYS A 94 5.62 2.58 18.09
C LYS A 94 5.84 4.08 17.89
N LEU A 95 4.87 4.90 18.28
CA LEU A 95 5.01 6.35 18.20
C LEU A 95 6.06 6.89 19.17
N THR A 96 6.18 6.30 20.35
CA THR A 96 7.21 6.65 21.33
C THR A 96 8.60 6.30 20.81
N GLU A 97 8.78 5.09 20.27
CA GLU A 97 10.01 4.65 19.60
C GLU A 97 10.39 5.58 18.43
N ALA A 98 9.39 6.07 17.67
CA ALA A 98 9.57 6.97 16.54
C ALA A 98 9.81 8.45 16.93
N GLY A 99 9.96 8.76 18.21
CA GLY A 99 10.26 10.10 18.71
C GLY A 99 9.04 10.91 19.15
N SER A 100 8.01 10.25 19.67
CA SER A 100 6.83 10.84 20.33
C SER A 100 6.10 11.87 19.46
N ARG A 101 5.92 11.53 18.17
CA ARG A 101 5.20 12.35 17.20
C ARG A 101 4.50 11.47 16.17
N LEU A 102 3.30 11.88 15.74
CA LEU A 102 2.60 11.23 14.64
C LEU A 102 3.04 11.85 13.32
N LYS A 103 3.87 11.14 12.55
CA LYS A 103 4.27 11.58 11.22
C LYS A 103 3.42 10.89 10.15
N LEU A 104 2.81 11.67 9.27
CA LEU A 104 2.03 11.19 8.13
C LEU A 104 2.73 11.55 6.82
N ILE A 105 2.77 10.60 5.90
CA ILE A 105 3.33 10.77 4.56
C ILE A 105 2.26 10.37 3.55
N LEU A 106 2.06 11.19 2.51
CA LEU A 106 1.16 10.86 1.42
C LEU A 106 1.95 10.35 0.22
N GLU A 107 1.58 9.18 -0.26
CA GLU A 107 2.15 8.55 -1.46
C GLU A 107 1.04 8.22 -2.46
N VAL A 108 1.45 7.96 -3.69
CA VAL A 108 0.55 7.61 -4.79
C VAL A 108 0.93 6.22 -5.29
N SER A 109 -0.03 5.29 -5.29
CA SER A 109 0.16 3.95 -5.86
C SER A 109 -0.54 3.82 -7.21
N ARG A 110 -0.09 2.81 -7.96
CA ARG A 110 -0.76 2.29 -9.16
C ARG A 110 -1.99 1.44 -8.84
N ASP A 111 -2.16 1.06 -7.58
CA ASP A 111 -3.30 0.28 -7.12
C ASP A 111 -4.59 1.10 -7.16
N GLU A 112 -5.72 0.39 -7.24
CA GLU A 112 -7.04 1.01 -7.35
C GLU A 112 -7.65 1.42 -6.00
N ASN A 113 -7.04 0.97 -4.90
CA ASN A 113 -7.54 1.15 -3.56
C ASN A 113 -6.60 2.02 -2.74
N VAL A 114 -7.17 2.78 -1.81
CA VAL A 114 -6.36 3.45 -0.79
C VAL A 114 -5.74 2.41 0.13
N SER A 115 -4.55 2.71 0.64
CA SER A 115 -3.94 1.87 1.66
C SER A 115 -3.21 2.66 2.73
N THR A 116 -2.90 1.99 3.83
CA THR A 116 -2.09 2.54 4.92
C THR A 116 -1.10 1.51 5.38
N SER A 117 0.13 1.92 5.60
CA SER A 117 1.18 1.08 6.19
C SER A 117 2.04 1.88 7.16
N TRP A 118 2.68 1.19 8.09
CA TRP A 118 3.68 1.79 8.97
C TRP A 118 5.07 1.62 8.35
N ASN A 119 5.80 2.72 8.21
CA ASN A 119 7.19 2.70 7.78
C ASN A 119 8.11 2.89 8.99
N LYS A 120 8.81 1.81 9.37
CA LYS A 120 9.73 1.79 10.52
C LYS A 120 10.93 2.72 10.34
N GLU A 121 11.52 2.75 9.14
CA GLU A 121 12.70 3.56 8.84
C GLU A 121 12.41 5.07 8.98
N ARG A 122 11.19 5.47 8.60
CA ARG A 122 10.74 6.87 8.64
C ARG A 122 9.99 7.23 9.92
N GLY A 123 9.62 6.23 10.73
CA GLY A 123 8.78 6.38 11.92
C GLY A 123 7.46 7.08 11.58
N ALA A 124 6.80 6.65 10.50
CA ALA A 124 5.65 7.36 9.92
C ALA A 124 4.61 6.42 9.36
N PHE A 125 3.34 6.83 9.40
CA PHE A 125 2.29 6.22 8.61
C PHE A 125 2.35 6.74 7.18
N ILE A 126 2.33 5.82 6.22
CA ILE A 126 2.19 6.13 4.80
C ILE A 126 0.74 5.93 4.42
N ILE A 127 0.10 6.99 3.93
CA ILE A 127 -1.24 6.96 3.36
C ILE A 127 -1.08 6.96 1.84
N THR A 128 -1.48 5.86 1.22
CA THR A 128 -1.33 5.65 -0.22
C THR A 128 -2.64 5.95 -0.92
N LEU A 129 -2.60 6.86 -1.88
CA LEU A 129 -3.75 7.25 -2.71
C LEU A 129 -3.71 6.51 -4.05
N PRO A 130 -4.87 6.00 -4.53
CA PRO A 130 -4.93 5.35 -5.83
C PRO A 130 -4.75 6.38 -6.95
N ASN A 131 -4.02 6.00 -7.99
CA ASN A 131 -3.87 6.83 -9.19
C ASN A 131 -4.81 6.44 -10.34
N SER A 132 -5.78 5.55 -10.14
CA SER A 132 -6.65 5.10 -11.23
C SER A 132 -7.98 5.83 -11.32
N ARG A 133 -8.43 6.47 -10.22
CA ARG A 133 -9.76 7.08 -10.10
C ARG A 133 -9.79 8.25 -9.12
N VAL A 134 -10.83 9.06 -9.21
CA VAL A 134 -11.15 10.08 -8.20
C VAL A 134 -11.54 9.38 -6.89
N THR A 135 -10.82 9.71 -5.82
CA THR A 135 -11.04 9.09 -4.51
C THR A 135 -12.24 9.72 -3.81
N ASN A 136 -13.18 8.89 -3.34
CA ASN A 136 -14.23 9.34 -2.42
C ASN A 136 -13.78 9.10 -0.97
N PRO A 137 -13.48 10.16 -0.20
CA PRO A 137 -12.93 10.01 1.14
C PRO A 137 -13.76 9.17 2.10
N LEU A 138 -15.08 9.40 2.15
CA LEU A 138 -15.95 8.78 3.16
C LEU A 138 -16.19 7.30 2.89
N ALA A 139 -16.11 6.88 1.64
CA ALA A 139 -16.23 5.47 1.27
C ALA A 139 -15.03 4.62 1.73
N ASN A 140 -13.91 5.28 2.06
CA ASN A 140 -12.65 4.61 2.37
C ASN A 140 -12.42 4.39 3.87
N THR A 141 -13.22 4.98 4.75
CA THR A 141 -13.09 4.81 6.20
C THR A 141 -12.95 3.34 6.65
N PRO A 142 -13.81 2.39 6.23
CA PRO A 142 -13.66 0.99 6.66
C PRO A 142 -12.38 0.34 6.11
N VAL A 143 -11.93 0.75 4.92
CA VAL A 143 -10.67 0.26 4.33
C VAL A 143 -9.47 0.75 5.14
N PHE A 144 -9.49 2.02 5.54
CA PHE A 144 -8.46 2.58 6.41
C PHE A 144 -8.43 1.91 7.78
N GLN A 145 -9.58 1.60 8.38
CA GLN A 145 -9.62 0.89 9.66
C GLN A 145 -8.96 -0.49 9.56
N ALA A 146 -9.32 -1.27 8.54
CA ALA A 146 -8.72 -2.59 8.31
C ALA A 146 -7.20 -2.50 8.14
N HIS A 147 -6.73 -1.54 7.32
CA HIS A 147 -5.30 -1.37 7.08
C HIS A 147 -4.54 -0.78 8.28
N LEU A 148 -5.15 0.05 9.10
CA LEU A 148 -4.54 0.56 10.34
C LEU A 148 -4.31 -0.56 11.36
N LEU A 149 -5.27 -1.48 11.47
CA LEU A 149 -5.14 -2.65 12.33
C LEU A 149 -3.99 -3.57 11.86
N SER A 150 -3.87 -3.81 10.55
CA SER A 150 -2.79 -4.64 10.00
C SER A 150 -1.43 -3.95 9.98
N ALA A 151 -1.38 -2.62 9.77
CA ALA A 151 -0.14 -1.86 9.60
C ALA A 151 0.83 -1.95 10.78
N ILE A 152 0.33 -2.25 11.98
CA ILE A 152 1.13 -2.38 13.21
C ILE A 152 1.50 -3.84 13.49
N GLN A 153 0.75 -4.79 12.93
CA GLN A 153 0.94 -6.22 13.12
C GLN A 153 1.98 -6.81 12.15
N ASP A 154 2.08 -6.24 10.94
CA ASP A 154 2.99 -6.74 9.92
C ASP A 154 4.41 -6.18 10.10
N ASP A 155 5.32 -7.06 10.52
CA ASP A 155 6.77 -6.80 10.52
C ASP A 155 7.40 -6.90 9.12
N GLU A 156 6.63 -7.34 8.12
CA GLU A 156 7.10 -7.64 6.76
C GLU A 156 7.19 -6.38 5.87
N PRO A 157 8.30 -6.20 5.13
CA PRO A 157 8.55 -5.01 4.32
C PRO A 157 7.66 -4.99 3.07
N VAL A 158 6.56 -4.23 3.11
CA VAL A 158 5.83 -3.83 1.90
C VAL A 158 6.75 -2.91 1.09
N ARG A 159 7.34 -3.45 0.01
CA ARG A 159 8.14 -2.71 -0.96
C ARG A 159 7.26 -1.72 -1.74
N THR A 160 7.04 -0.53 -1.20
CA THR A 160 6.63 0.63 -2.02
C THR A 160 7.86 1.12 -2.78
N VAL A 161 7.90 0.84 -4.07
CA VAL A 161 8.95 1.32 -4.96
C VAL A 161 8.73 2.82 -5.19
N PRO A 162 9.72 3.71 -4.92
CA PRO A 162 9.58 5.12 -5.25
C PRO A 162 9.52 5.27 -6.77
N ILE A 163 8.45 5.88 -7.27
CA ILE A 163 8.32 6.24 -8.69
C ILE A 163 9.22 7.46 -8.94
N PHE A 164 10.46 7.20 -9.34
CA PHE A 164 11.30 8.18 -10.05
C PHE A 164 12.00 7.49 -11.23
N ASP A 165 11.72 8.03 -12.41
CA ASP A 165 12.34 7.87 -13.73
C ASP A 165 12.94 6.50 -14.12
N SER A 166 12.16 5.72 -14.87
CA SER A 166 12.74 4.75 -15.81
C SER A 166 13.08 5.46 -17.12
N ALA A 167 14.28 6.04 -17.17
CA ALA A 167 14.97 6.35 -18.42
C ALA A 167 16.31 5.62 -18.42
N GLY A 168 16.26 4.36 -18.87
CA GLY A 168 17.31 3.61 -19.58
C GLY A 168 18.74 3.58 -19.03
N GLY A 169 19.23 2.39 -18.71
CA GLY A 169 20.68 2.12 -18.70
C GLY A 169 21.09 0.86 -17.96
N ALA A 170 21.44 -0.16 -18.74
CA ALA A 170 22.05 -1.45 -18.40
C ALA A 170 23.03 -1.48 -17.20
N GLY A 171 23.04 -2.62 -16.48
CA GLY A 171 24.21 -3.07 -15.74
C GLY A 171 23.93 -3.97 -14.53
N ASP A 172 24.10 -5.27 -14.73
CA ASP A 172 24.86 -6.19 -13.85
C ASP A 172 24.36 -6.51 -12.43
N ASP A 173 23.71 -7.68 -12.33
CA ASP A 173 24.06 -8.81 -11.45
C ASP A 173 24.65 -8.52 -10.05
N TRP A 174 23.82 -8.22 -9.04
CA TRP A 174 24.20 -8.52 -7.64
C TRP A 174 22.97 -8.92 -6.80
N ALA A 175 23.06 -10.12 -6.21
CA ALA A 175 22.30 -10.68 -5.11
C ALA A 175 20.99 -11.45 -5.40
N ALA A 176 21.15 -12.61 -6.04
CA ALA A 176 20.40 -13.80 -5.65
C ALA A 176 20.99 -14.40 -4.36
N VAL A 177 20.17 -14.58 -3.33
CA VAL A 177 20.46 -15.53 -2.24
C VAL A 177 19.21 -16.39 -2.04
N GLU A 178 19.24 -17.57 -2.64
CA GLU A 178 18.44 -18.71 -2.25
C GLU A 178 19.06 -19.34 -1.00
N VAL A 179 18.25 -19.69 0.00
CA VAL A 179 18.66 -20.66 1.02
C VAL A 179 17.62 -21.78 1.03
N ALA A 180 18.04 -22.95 0.55
CA ALA A 180 17.24 -24.16 0.45
C ALA A 180 16.93 -24.78 1.85
N PRO A 181 15.83 -25.54 1.97
CA PRO A 181 15.47 -26.24 3.21
C PRO A 181 16.22 -27.58 3.31
N THR A 182 16.77 -27.89 4.50
CA THR A 182 17.32 -29.22 4.81
C THR A 182 16.26 -30.11 5.46
N ALA A 183 16.12 -31.31 4.90
CA ALA A 183 15.17 -32.37 5.24
C ALA A 183 15.64 -33.30 6.39
N GLN A 184 14.75 -34.27 6.72
CA GLN A 184 14.92 -35.55 7.47
C GLN A 184 14.38 -35.55 8.92
N ASN A 185 13.71 -36.57 9.49
CA ASN A 185 13.25 -37.90 9.03
C ASN A 185 12.26 -38.50 10.10
N PHE A 186 11.13 -39.09 9.66
CA PHE A 186 10.43 -40.34 10.05
C PHE A 186 10.23 -40.80 11.53
N SER A 187 8.98 -41.22 11.84
CA SER A 187 8.67 -42.60 12.30
C SER A 187 7.16 -42.93 12.28
N ALA A 188 6.86 -44.23 12.13
CA ALA A 188 5.61 -44.85 11.68
C ALA A 188 4.76 -45.51 12.78
N GLY A 189 3.49 -45.83 12.49
CA GLY A 189 2.63 -46.79 13.23
C GLY A 189 1.19 -46.92 12.67
N PRO A 190 0.48 -48.06 12.86
CA PRO A 190 -0.24 -48.76 11.77
C PRO A 190 -1.80 -48.75 11.76
N ILE A 191 -2.39 -49.20 10.63
CA ILE A 191 -3.83 -49.40 10.26
C ILE A 191 -4.15 -50.92 10.35
N PRO A 192 -5.38 -51.44 10.68
CA PRO A 192 -6.59 -51.60 9.80
C PRO A 192 -7.97 -51.51 10.51
N THR A 193 -9.16 -51.35 9.88
CA THR A 193 -9.85 -52.31 8.97
C THR A 193 -11.15 -51.70 8.35
N ALA A 194 -11.53 -52.22 7.16
CA ALA A 194 -12.64 -51.95 6.20
C ALA A 194 -14.08 -51.71 6.73
N GLY A 195 -15.09 -51.13 6.03
CA GLY A 195 -15.37 -50.67 4.64
C GLY A 195 -16.86 -50.15 4.60
N PRO A 196 -17.61 -50.14 3.47
CA PRO A 196 -17.44 -49.47 2.17
C PRO A 196 -18.57 -48.44 1.85
N SER A 197 -18.36 -47.49 0.91
CA SER A 197 -19.43 -46.92 0.03
C SER A 197 -18.87 -46.03 -1.11
N THR A 198 -18.91 -46.59 -2.31
CA THR A 198 -19.39 -46.03 -3.61
C THR A 198 -18.83 -44.71 -4.20
N SER A 199 -17.99 -44.90 -5.23
CA SER A 199 -17.85 -44.20 -6.54
C SER A 199 -17.86 -42.66 -6.68
N ALA A 200 -16.73 -42.14 -7.19
CA ALA A 200 -16.51 -40.78 -7.73
C ALA A 200 -16.96 -40.65 -9.23
N PRO A 201 -16.83 -39.49 -9.94
CA PRO A 201 -15.55 -38.80 -10.15
C PRO A 201 -15.56 -37.28 -9.91
N ARG A 202 -14.44 -36.79 -9.35
CA ARG A 202 -13.98 -35.39 -9.43
C ARG A 202 -13.60 -35.07 -10.88
N ALA A 203 -14.07 -33.94 -11.40
CA ALA A 203 -13.51 -33.35 -12.61
C ALA A 203 -12.17 -32.67 -12.28
N SER A 204 -11.08 -33.33 -12.63
CA SER A 204 -9.81 -32.71 -13.07
C SER A 204 -10.04 -32.11 -14.47
N VAL A 205 -9.39 -31.05 -14.92
CA VAL A 205 -7.95 -30.97 -15.27
C VAL A 205 -7.61 -29.49 -15.56
N GLU A 206 -6.49 -29.04 -14.98
CA GLU A 206 -5.71 -27.88 -15.39
C GLU A 206 -5.27 -28.01 -16.87
N TYR A 207 -5.62 -27.05 -17.71
CA TYR A 207 -5.00 -26.91 -19.03
C TYR A 207 -3.87 -25.88 -18.94
N PHE A 208 -2.68 -26.36 -18.57
CA PHE A 208 -1.44 -25.68 -18.91
C PHE A 208 -1.02 -26.10 -20.33
N PRO A 209 -0.58 -25.18 -21.21
CA PRO A 209 -0.09 -25.54 -22.53
C PRO A 209 1.19 -26.40 -22.41
N ASP A 210 1.25 -27.46 -23.23
CA ASP A 210 2.35 -28.43 -23.24
C ASP A 210 3.68 -27.78 -23.66
N ILE A 211 4.64 -27.78 -22.74
CA ILE A 211 5.94 -27.10 -22.85
C ILE A 211 6.86 -27.74 -23.91
N ASN A 212 6.50 -28.91 -24.42
CA ASN A 212 7.24 -29.58 -25.49
C ASN A 212 6.94 -29.00 -26.89
N THR A 213 6.06 -28.00 -27.00
CA THR A 213 5.77 -27.29 -28.25
C THR A 213 6.66 -26.08 -28.50
N LEU A 214 7.55 -25.72 -27.56
CA LEU A 214 8.51 -24.63 -27.77
C LEU A 214 9.76 -25.15 -28.51
N PRO A 215 10.08 -24.60 -29.70
CA PRO A 215 11.31 -24.96 -30.41
C PRO A 215 12.53 -24.62 -29.55
N ARG A 216 13.55 -25.49 -29.59
CA ARG A 216 14.76 -25.32 -28.78
C ARG A 216 15.53 -24.07 -29.22
N PRO A 217 16.09 -23.30 -28.27
CA PRO A 217 16.72 -22.01 -28.56
C PRO A 217 17.94 -22.09 -29.48
N ASP A 218 18.59 -23.24 -29.63
CA ASP A 218 19.72 -23.44 -30.55
C ASP A 218 19.34 -23.27 -32.04
N ASP A 219 18.07 -23.51 -32.42
CA ASP A 219 17.62 -23.35 -33.81
C ASP A 219 17.38 -21.88 -34.22
N LEU A 220 17.29 -20.95 -33.25
CA LEU A 220 17.10 -19.52 -33.51
C LEU A 220 18.41 -18.78 -33.82
N LEU A 221 19.56 -19.37 -33.49
CA LEU A 221 20.88 -18.76 -33.69
C LEU A 221 21.58 -19.21 -34.98
N GLN A 222 21.00 -20.16 -35.73
CA GLN A 222 21.56 -20.66 -36.99
C GLN A 222 21.00 -20.00 -38.26
N ARG A 223 20.37 -18.82 -38.17
CA ARG A 223 20.06 -18.03 -39.38
C ARG A 223 21.25 -17.13 -39.72
N PRO A 224 22.08 -17.48 -40.73
CA PRO A 224 23.08 -16.54 -41.22
C PRO A 224 22.40 -15.35 -41.92
N LEU A 225 22.91 -14.15 -41.62
CA LEU A 225 22.71 -12.97 -42.46
C LEU A 225 23.34 -13.24 -43.82
N THR A 226 22.54 -13.35 -44.87
CA THR A 226 23.01 -13.18 -46.25
C THR A 226 22.27 -12.02 -46.90
N THR A 227 23.00 -10.91 -46.96
CA THR A 227 22.90 -9.87 -47.97
C THR A 227 22.76 -10.46 -49.37
N SER A 228 21.72 -10.07 -50.10
CA SER A 228 21.83 -9.54 -51.47
C SER A 228 20.53 -8.92 -51.93
#